data_AF-A0A916AXV6-F1
#
_entry.id   AF-A0A916AXV6-F1
#
_cell.length_a   1.000
_cell.length_b   1.000
_cell.length_c   1.000
_cell.angle_alpha   90.00
_cell.angle_beta   90.00
_cell.angle_gamma   90.00
#
_symmetry.space_group_name_H-M   'P 1'
#
loop_
_entity.id
_entity.type
_entity.pdbx_description
1 polymer ?
#
loop_
_entity_poly.entity_id
_entity_poly.type
_entity_poly.pdbx_seq_one_letter_code
_entity_poly.pdbx_strand_id
1 'polypeptide(L)'
;MIDIFEFLKASDDPTYDQTMFLRAQIAFWLLAATDGHAKNFSVFLVPGGGFNLTPLYDVMSAQHLYDKKQMQKKDFQLAMSVGKNKHYQLHGILPRHFLQTAERAGLAEGLVDMAIDQIADKLPDAIETVCESLPVGFPVDIRDAIAKAALKRRERITAALKEADDDVVKLFDTPQLSGMLRFE
;
A
#
# COMPACT_ATOMS: atom_id res chain seq x y z
N MET A 1 7.10 -2.31 10.62
CA MET A 1 5.64 -2.34 10.39
C MET A 1 4.92 -3.12 11.47
N ILE A 2 5.26 -4.39 11.74
CA ILE A 2 4.58 -5.20 12.77
C ILE A 2 4.51 -4.48 14.11
N ASP A 3 5.64 -3.95 14.61
CA ASP A 3 5.67 -3.25 15.90
C ASP A 3 4.77 -2.00 15.93
N ILE A 4 4.61 -1.31 14.78
CA ILE A 4 3.71 -0.16 14.66
C ILE A 4 2.26 -0.63 14.65
N PHE A 5 1.91 -1.67 13.89
CA PHE A 5 0.57 -2.24 13.92
C PHE A 5 0.18 -2.72 15.33
N GLU A 6 1.13 -3.33 16.05
CA GLU A 6 0.94 -3.75 17.44
C GLU A 6 0.70 -2.55 18.35
N PHE A 7 1.54 -1.52 18.24
CA PHE A 7 1.37 -0.28 19.00
C PHE A 7 -0.01 0.37 18.75
N LEU A 8 -0.45 0.44 17.49
CA LEU A 8 -1.72 1.03 17.11
C LEU A 8 -2.94 0.25 17.62
N LYS A 9 -2.79 -0.99 18.13
CA LYS A 9 -3.89 -1.69 18.83
C LYS A 9 -4.35 -0.97 20.09
N ALA A 10 -3.47 -0.15 20.68
CA ALA A 10 -3.77 0.64 21.87
C ALA A 10 -4.25 2.07 21.56
N SER A 11 -4.45 2.42 20.28
CA SER A 11 -5.08 3.69 19.91
C SER A 11 -6.52 3.74 20.41
N ASP A 12 -7.07 4.96 20.55
CA ASP A 12 -8.50 5.14 20.85
C ASP A 12 -9.40 4.75 19.65
N ASP A 13 -8.84 4.69 18.43
CA ASP A 13 -9.49 4.08 17.25
C ASP A 13 -8.50 3.17 16.49
N PRO A 14 -8.27 1.94 16.98
CA PRO A 14 -7.30 1.02 16.40
C PRO A 14 -7.59 0.66 14.96
N THR A 15 -8.87 0.44 14.62
CA THR A 15 -9.26 0.03 13.26
C THR A 15 -8.95 1.12 12.26
N TYR A 16 -9.30 2.37 12.57
CA TYR A 16 -8.98 3.50 11.70
C TYR A 16 -7.47 3.69 11.56
N ASP A 17 -6.73 3.72 12.67
CA ASP A 17 -5.30 4.02 12.66
C ASP A 17 -4.47 2.93 11.95
N GLN A 18 -4.79 1.65 12.18
CA GLN A 18 -4.16 0.55 11.45
C GLN A 18 -4.49 0.61 9.96
N THR A 19 -5.74 0.94 9.60
CA THR A 19 -6.13 1.11 8.19
C THR A 19 -5.37 2.25 7.54
N MET A 20 -5.25 3.39 8.21
CA MET A 20 -4.52 4.55 7.69
C MET A 20 -3.03 4.28 7.55
N PHE A 21 -2.42 3.62 8.53
CA PHE A 21 -1.02 3.19 8.44
C PHE A 21 -0.80 2.21 7.27
N LEU A 22 -1.68 1.22 7.10
CA LEU A 22 -1.61 0.27 5.98
C LEU A 22 -1.72 0.97 4.62
N ARG A 23 -2.71 1.85 4.45
CA ARG A 23 -2.89 2.65 3.23
C ARG A 23 -1.66 3.51 2.93
N ALA A 24 -1.05 4.10 3.96
CA ALA A 24 0.19 4.86 3.83
C ALA A 24 1.33 4.00 3.25
N GLN A 25 1.51 2.79 3.77
CA GLN A 25 2.57 1.88 3.30
C GLN A 25 2.36 1.44 1.84
N ILE A 26 1.11 1.19 1.44
CA ILE A 26 0.77 0.88 0.05
C ILE A 26 1.03 2.11 -0.84
N ALA A 27 0.63 3.30 -0.41
CA ALA A 27 0.88 4.55 -1.13
C ALA A 27 2.38 4.83 -1.28
N PHE A 28 3.19 4.59 -0.24
CA PHE A 28 4.64 4.75 -0.31
C PHE A 28 5.27 3.82 -1.35
N TRP A 29 4.77 2.59 -1.46
CA TRP A 29 5.23 1.68 -2.50
C TRP A 29 4.85 2.16 -3.90
N LEU A 30 3.59 2.57 -4.11
CA LEU A 30 3.10 3.08 -5.40
C LEU A 30 3.89 4.30 -5.86
N LEU A 31 4.09 5.26 -4.96
CA LEU A 31 4.77 6.54 -5.22
C LEU A 31 6.29 6.45 -5.14
N ALA A 32 6.88 5.29 -4.81
CA ALA A 32 8.30 5.16 -4.52
C ALA A 32 8.80 6.14 -3.43
N ALA A 33 8.02 6.31 -2.36
CA ALA A 33 8.42 7.09 -1.21
C ALA A 33 9.34 6.26 -0.30
N THR A 34 10.64 6.53 -0.37
CA THR A 34 11.68 5.70 0.28
C THR A 34 11.96 6.09 1.72
N ASP A 35 11.57 7.30 2.16
CA ASP A 35 11.90 7.83 3.49
C ASP A 35 10.80 7.62 4.55
N GLY A 36 9.80 6.78 4.29
CA GLY A 36 8.66 6.50 5.20
C GLY A 36 9.03 5.70 6.47
N HIS A 37 10.03 6.14 7.21
CA HIS A 37 10.52 5.54 8.46
C HIS A 37 9.58 5.80 9.63
N ALA A 38 9.77 5.08 10.74
CA ALA A 38 8.89 5.20 11.92
C ALA A 38 8.81 6.63 12.48
N LYS A 39 9.90 7.42 12.38
CA LYS A 39 9.95 8.83 12.82
C LYS A 39 9.03 9.77 12.00
N ASN A 40 8.58 9.35 10.81
CA ASN A 40 7.66 10.12 9.96
C ASN A 40 6.19 9.81 10.29
N PHE A 41 5.94 9.07 11.37
CA PHE A 41 4.62 8.84 11.94
C PHE A 41 4.61 9.41 13.36
N SER A 42 3.55 10.13 13.69
CA SER A 42 3.33 10.72 15.01
C SER A 42 1.94 10.36 15.52
N VAL A 43 1.72 10.57 16.82
CA VAL A 43 0.41 10.40 17.46
C VAL A 43 0.02 11.67 18.20
N PHE A 44 -1.27 11.99 18.21
CA PHE A 44 -1.84 12.92 19.17
C PHE A 44 -1.99 12.21 20.50
N LEU A 45 -1.60 12.87 21.59
CA LEU A 45 -1.89 12.41 22.94
C LEU A 45 -3.18 13.06 23.41
N VAL A 46 -4.10 12.27 23.94
CA VAL A 46 -5.36 12.78 24.49
C VAL A 46 -5.40 12.66 26.01
N PRO A 47 -6.21 13.49 26.70
CA PRO A 47 -6.40 13.35 28.14
C PRO A 47 -6.82 11.93 28.54
N GLY A 48 -6.28 11.42 29.64
CA GLY A 48 -6.54 10.06 30.10
C GLY A 48 -5.57 9.00 29.58
N GLY A 49 -4.55 9.39 28.79
CA GLY A 49 -3.48 8.50 28.34
C GLY A 49 -3.77 7.76 27.03
N GLY A 50 -4.88 8.09 26.36
CA GLY A 50 -5.18 7.63 25.02
C GLY A 50 -4.35 8.35 23.95
N PHE A 51 -4.44 7.85 22.72
CA PHE A 51 -3.79 8.47 21.57
C PHE A 51 -4.46 8.09 20.24
N ASN A 52 -4.21 8.88 19.20
CA ASN A 52 -4.59 8.57 17.82
C ASN A 52 -3.46 8.94 16.85
N LEU A 53 -3.40 8.29 15.69
CA LEU A 53 -2.45 8.62 14.63
C LEU A 53 -2.67 10.05 14.10
N THR A 54 -1.59 10.81 13.92
CA THR A 54 -1.68 12.11 13.24
C THR A 54 -1.84 11.94 11.73
N PRO A 55 -2.27 12.98 11.00
CA PRO A 55 -2.11 13.01 9.54
C PRO A 55 -0.68 12.70 9.10
N LEU A 56 -0.53 12.10 7.92
CA LEU A 56 0.77 11.79 7.32
C LEU A 56 1.50 13.07 6.91
N TYR A 57 2.83 13.05 7.04
CA TYR A 57 3.73 14.12 6.60
C TYR A 57 5.00 13.50 6.00
N ASP A 58 5.89 14.34 5.46
CA ASP A 58 7.18 13.92 4.88
C ASP A 58 7.09 12.79 3.84
N VAL A 59 6.13 12.92 2.93
CA VAL A 59 5.96 12.01 1.78
C VAL A 59 6.71 12.57 0.58
N MET A 60 7.79 11.92 0.18
CA MET A 60 8.61 12.35 -0.96
C MET A 60 8.98 11.17 -1.85
N SER A 61 8.72 11.29 -3.16
CA SER A 61 9.05 10.25 -4.13
C SER A 61 10.53 10.29 -4.53
N ALA A 62 11.17 9.12 -4.53
CA ALA A 62 12.51 8.92 -5.10
C ALA A 62 12.47 8.59 -6.61
N GLN A 63 11.28 8.46 -7.20
CA GLN A 63 11.11 7.91 -8.55
C GLN A 63 11.92 8.68 -9.60
N HIS A 64 11.82 10.01 -9.59
CA HIS A 64 12.49 10.86 -10.56
C HIS A 64 14.03 10.72 -10.51
N LEU A 65 14.60 10.67 -9.31
CA LEU A 65 16.04 10.48 -9.10
C LEU A 65 16.50 9.09 -9.57
N TYR A 66 15.68 8.07 -9.30
CA TYR A 66 15.94 6.71 -9.75
C TYR A 66 15.93 6.61 -11.28
N ASP A 67 14.93 7.21 -11.95
CA ASP A 67 14.82 7.21 -13.41
C ASP A 67 16.00 7.94 -14.08
N LYS A 68 16.48 9.04 -13.46
CA LYS A 68 17.69 9.76 -13.90
C LYS A 68 19.01 9.04 -13.55
N LYS A 69 18.96 7.86 -12.93
CA LYS A 69 20.14 7.11 -12.44
C LYS A 69 20.99 7.90 -11.45
N GLN A 70 20.38 8.85 -10.74
CA GLN A 70 21.00 9.67 -9.70
C GLN A 70 20.88 9.05 -8.30
N MET A 71 20.22 7.90 -8.20
CA MET A 71 20.09 7.10 -6.99
C MET A 71 20.60 5.68 -7.25
N GLN A 72 21.32 5.09 -6.28
CA GLN A 72 21.76 3.71 -6.40
C GLN A 72 20.57 2.76 -6.24
N LYS A 73 20.56 1.65 -6.98
CA LYS A 73 19.49 0.66 -6.92
C LYS A 73 19.23 0.12 -5.51
N LYS A 74 20.29 -0.06 -4.71
CA LYS A 74 20.18 -0.54 -3.32
C LYS A 74 19.39 0.41 -2.42
N ASP A 75 19.41 1.70 -2.71
CA ASP A 75 18.73 2.75 -1.92
C ASP A 75 17.26 2.93 -2.37
N PHE A 76 16.86 2.30 -3.48
CA PHE A 76 15.51 2.36 -4.02
C PHE A 76 14.57 1.32 -3.37
N GLN A 77 14.32 1.53 -2.08
CA GLN A 77 13.63 0.60 -1.22
C GLN A 77 12.71 1.32 -0.23
N LEU A 78 11.67 0.62 0.25
CA LEU A 78 10.87 1.10 1.38
C LEU A 78 11.72 1.17 2.64
N ALA A 79 11.41 2.14 3.50
CA ALA A 79 11.98 2.26 4.84
C ALA A 79 11.60 1.07 5.75
N MET A 80 10.41 0.52 5.58
CA MET A 80 9.91 -0.61 6.37
C MET A 80 9.62 -1.81 5.48
N SER A 81 10.04 -3.01 5.91
CA SER A 81 9.84 -4.22 5.14
C SER A 81 8.39 -4.71 5.16
N VAL A 82 7.98 -5.32 4.06
CA VAL A 82 6.73 -6.08 3.90
C VAL A 82 7.02 -7.57 3.69
N GLY A 83 6.07 -8.44 4.01
CA GLY A 83 6.06 -9.87 3.73
C GLY A 83 6.33 -10.79 4.92
N LYS A 84 6.22 -12.10 4.69
CA LYS A 84 6.71 -13.13 5.63
C LYS A 84 8.24 -13.06 5.75
N ASN A 85 8.91 -12.91 4.61
CA ASN A 85 10.33 -12.52 4.53
C ASN A 85 10.46 -11.00 4.39
N LYS A 86 11.62 -10.44 4.76
CA LYS A 86 11.85 -8.99 4.66
C LYS A 86 12.02 -8.57 3.19
N HIS A 87 11.01 -7.92 2.62
CA HIS A 87 11.12 -7.26 1.32
C HIS A 87 11.15 -5.73 1.49
N TYR A 88 12.26 -5.12 1.09
CA TYR A 88 12.44 -3.66 1.08
C TYR A 88 12.43 -3.11 -0.35
N GLN A 89 13.06 -3.83 -1.28
CA GLN A 89 13.32 -3.36 -2.65
C GLN A 89 12.01 -3.16 -3.43
N LEU A 90 11.74 -1.92 -3.85
CA LEU A 90 10.45 -1.52 -4.45
C LEU A 90 10.04 -2.40 -5.65
N HIS A 91 11.01 -2.81 -6.47
CA HIS A 91 10.77 -3.66 -7.64
C HIS A 91 10.33 -5.09 -7.27
N GLY A 92 10.86 -5.63 -6.17
CA GLY A 92 10.54 -6.97 -5.68
C GLY A 92 9.26 -7.05 -4.83
N ILE A 93 8.68 -5.91 -4.45
CA ILE A 93 7.44 -5.87 -3.68
C ILE A 93 6.24 -6.16 -4.59
N LEU A 94 5.30 -6.96 -4.05
CA LEU A 94 4.08 -7.43 -4.70
C LEU A 94 2.92 -7.32 -3.70
N PRO A 95 1.66 -7.24 -4.18
CA PRO A 95 0.46 -7.11 -3.33
C PRO A 95 0.41 -8.14 -2.19
N ARG A 96 0.70 -9.42 -2.49
CA ARG A 96 0.76 -10.49 -1.50
C ARG A 96 1.69 -10.25 -0.31
N HIS A 97 2.72 -9.41 -0.45
CA HIS A 97 3.62 -9.11 0.66
C HIS A 97 2.95 -8.20 1.70
N PHE A 98 1.99 -7.36 1.29
CA PHE A 98 1.15 -6.61 2.22
C PHE A 98 0.19 -7.54 2.96
N LEU A 99 -0.47 -8.46 2.26
CA LEU A 99 -1.33 -9.51 2.85
C LEU A 99 -0.58 -10.31 3.92
N GLN A 100 0.60 -10.83 3.55
CA GLN A 100 1.49 -11.54 4.47
C GLN A 100 1.89 -10.71 5.70
N THR A 101 2.01 -9.38 5.56
CA THR A 101 2.35 -8.53 6.70
C THR A 101 1.15 -8.34 7.61
N ALA A 102 -0.03 -8.10 7.04
CA ALA A 102 -1.27 -7.94 7.77
C ALA A 102 -1.64 -9.20 8.55
N GLU A 103 -1.51 -10.37 7.93
CA GLU A 103 -1.68 -11.69 8.57
C GLU A 103 -0.77 -11.80 9.81
N ARG A 104 0.51 -11.46 9.67
CA ARG A 104 1.47 -11.48 10.78
C ARG A 104 1.20 -10.43 11.87
N ALA A 105 0.58 -9.32 11.53
CA ALA A 105 0.19 -8.28 12.48
C ALA A 105 -1.17 -8.59 13.16
N GLY A 106 -1.88 -9.63 12.69
CA GLY A 106 -3.21 -9.98 13.17
C GLY A 106 -4.26 -8.94 12.80
N LEU A 107 -4.15 -8.30 11.63
CA LEU A 107 -5.17 -7.39 11.13
C LEU A 107 -6.42 -8.17 10.67
N ALA A 108 -7.56 -7.50 10.62
CA ALA A 108 -8.81 -8.09 10.15
C ALA A 108 -8.68 -8.64 8.73
N GLU A 109 -9.34 -9.77 8.49
CA GLU A 109 -9.42 -10.41 7.17
C GLU A 109 -10.05 -9.45 6.15
N GLY A 110 -9.55 -9.47 4.91
CA GLY A 110 -10.01 -8.60 3.82
C GLY A 110 -9.63 -7.12 3.94
N LEU A 111 -9.02 -6.67 5.05
CA LEU A 111 -8.62 -5.27 5.22
C LEU A 111 -7.62 -4.81 4.15
N VAL A 112 -6.66 -5.67 3.84
CA VAL A 112 -5.64 -5.39 2.82
C VAL A 112 -6.25 -5.34 1.44
N ASP A 113 -7.08 -6.31 1.08
CA ASP A 113 -7.74 -6.36 -0.23
C ASP A 113 -8.59 -5.12 -0.43
N MET A 114 -9.42 -4.76 0.55
CA MET A 114 -10.21 -3.53 0.52
C MET A 114 -9.34 -2.28 0.37
N ALA A 115 -8.22 -2.17 1.10
CA ALA A 115 -7.34 -1.02 1.01
C ALA A 115 -6.63 -0.95 -0.35
N ILE A 116 -6.19 -2.09 -0.88
CA ILE A 116 -5.55 -2.22 -2.18
C ILE A 116 -6.54 -1.85 -3.30
N ASP A 117 -7.75 -2.38 -3.26
CA ASP A 117 -8.81 -2.12 -4.23
C ASP A 117 -9.18 -0.65 -4.26
N GLN A 118 -9.45 -0.05 -3.09
CA GLN A 118 -9.83 1.37 -3.02
C GLN A 118 -8.72 2.30 -3.51
N ILE A 119 -7.46 1.98 -3.19
CA ILE A 119 -6.33 2.78 -3.69
C ILE A 119 -6.18 2.57 -5.19
N ALA A 120 -6.24 1.33 -5.69
CA ALA A 120 -6.08 1.04 -7.11
C ALA A 120 -7.21 1.67 -7.93
N ASP A 121 -8.45 1.66 -7.44
CA ASP A 121 -9.59 2.27 -8.10
C ASP A 121 -9.42 3.80 -8.21
N LYS A 122 -9.08 4.47 -7.10
CA LYS A 122 -8.99 5.94 -7.03
C LYS A 122 -7.71 6.55 -7.59
N LEU A 123 -6.63 5.78 -7.73
CA LEU A 123 -5.31 6.32 -8.09
C LEU A 123 -5.29 7.07 -9.44
N PRO A 124 -5.92 6.59 -10.53
CA PRO A 124 -5.93 7.30 -11.81
C PRO A 124 -6.52 8.70 -11.70
N ASP A 125 -7.73 8.82 -11.15
CA ASP A 125 -8.45 10.08 -11.00
C ASP A 125 -7.71 11.04 -10.06
N ALA A 126 -7.10 10.51 -8.99
CA ALA A 126 -6.27 11.30 -8.09
C ALA A 126 -5.03 11.87 -8.80
N ILE A 127 -4.36 11.07 -9.65
CA ILE A 127 -3.21 11.53 -10.45
C ILE A 127 -3.65 12.59 -11.45
N GLU A 128 -4.78 12.39 -12.14
CA GLU A 128 -5.32 13.36 -13.11
C GLU A 128 -5.63 14.70 -12.42
N THR A 129 -6.42 14.66 -11.34
CA THR A 129 -6.77 15.85 -10.54
C THR A 129 -5.53 16.61 -10.05
N VAL A 130 -4.51 15.88 -9.58
CA VAL A 130 -3.24 16.51 -9.16
C VAL A 130 -2.53 17.12 -10.37
N CYS A 131 -2.40 16.41 -11.49
CA CYS A 131 -1.73 16.91 -12.68
C CYS A 131 -2.37 18.20 -13.24
N GLU A 132 -3.70 18.32 -13.17
CA GLU A 132 -4.45 19.50 -13.61
C GLU A 132 -4.32 20.70 -12.66
N SER A 133 -4.14 20.45 -11.37
CA SER A 133 -4.01 21.50 -10.34
C SER A 133 -2.59 22.01 -10.14
N LEU A 134 -1.60 21.44 -10.84
CA LEU A 134 -0.21 21.88 -10.74
C LEU A 134 -0.04 23.32 -11.27
N PRO A 135 0.76 24.16 -10.60
CA PRO A 135 0.99 25.52 -11.03
C PRO A 135 1.75 25.59 -12.36
N VAL A 136 1.54 26.69 -13.09
CA VAL A 136 2.34 27.00 -14.28
C VAL A 136 3.82 27.00 -13.92
N GLY A 137 4.63 26.29 -14.71
CA GLY A 137 6.08 26.16 -14.49
C GLY A 137 6.49 25.00 -13.58
N PHE A 138 5.56 24.16 -13.10
CA PHE A 138 5.93 22.94 -12.37
C PHE A 138 6.78 22.00 -13.24
N PRO A 139 7.86 21.39 -12.71
CA PRO A 139 8.73 20.50 -13.49
C PRO A 139 7.99 19.27 -14.03
N VAL A 140 7.74 19.26 -15.33
CA VAL A 140 6.99 18.20 -16.03
C VAL A 140 7.67 16.85 -15.92
N ASP A 141 9.00 16.81 -15.92
CA ASP A 141 9.79 15.59 -15.81
C ASP A 141 9.66 14.92 -14.44
N ILE A 142 9.48 15.68 -13.36
CA ILE A 142 9.18 15.16 -12.02
C ILE A 142 7.76 14.61 -11.98
N ARG A 143 6.78 15.41 -12.41
CA ARG A 143 5.36 15.01 -12.47
C ARG A 143 5.19 13.69 -13.21
N ASP A 144 5.71 13.63 -14.44
CA ASP A 144 5.54 12.49 -15.33
C ASP A 144 6.23 11.24 -14.79
N ALA A 145 7.43 11.36 -14.20
CA ALA A 145 8.13 10.22 -13.62
C ALA A 145 7.31 9.57 -12.50
N ILE A 146 6.77 10.38 -11.59
CA ILE A 146 5.97 9.89 -10.45
C ILE A 146 4.65 9.30 -10.94
N ALA A 147 3.90 10.03 -11.76
CA ALA A 147 2.59 9.60 -12.26
C ALA A 147 2.67 8.28 -13.04
N LYS A 148 3.59 8.20 -14.02
CA LYS A 148 3.75 7.00 -14.86
C LYS A 148 4.17 5.79 -14.02
N ALA A 149 5.08 5.97 -13.06
CA ALA A 149 5.52 4.86 -12.23
C ALA A 149 4.44 4.38 -11.26
N ALA A 150 3.66 5.30 -10.68
CA ALA A 150 2.54 4.95 -9.80
C ALA A 150 1.47 4.14 -10.55
N LEU A 151 1.07 4.60 -11.74
CA LEU A 151 0.13 3.87 -12.61
C LEU A 151 0.68 2.50 -13.03
N LYS A 152 1.96 2.41 -13.38
CA LYS A 152 2.60 1.12 -13.70
C LYS A 152 2.64 0.16 -12.51
N ARG A 153 2.84 0.65 -11.28
CA ARG A 153 2.78 -0.21 -10.08
C ARG A 153 1.35 -0.63 -9.76
N ARG A 154 0.36 0.23 -10.00
CA ARG A 154 -1.07 -0.10 -9.90
C ARG A 154 -1.43 -1.25 -10.83
N GLU A 155 -0.89 -1.33 -12.05
CA GLU A 155 -1.15 -2.47 -12.94
C GLU A 155 -0.80 -3.82 -12.28
N ARG A 156 0.25 -3.85 -11.46
CA ARG A 156 0.64 -5.05 -10.69
C ARG A 156 -0.35 -5.42 -9.60
N ILE A 157 -1.03 -4.42 -9.02
CA ILE A 157 -2.16 -4.65 -8.10
C ILE A 157 -3.30 -5.29 -8.88
N THR A 158 -3.74 -4.66 -9.96
CA THR A 158 -4.90 -5.11 -10.73
C THR A 158 -4.71 -6.48 -11.35
N ALA A 159 -3.48 -6.83 -11.75
CA ALA A 159 -3.17 -8.17 -12.24
C ALA A 159 -3.30 -9.22 -11.12
N ALA A 160 -2.79 -8.94 -9.93
CA ALA A 160 -2.88 -9.86 -8.79
C ALA A 160 -4.33 -10.07 -8.32
N LEU A 161 -5.17 -9.04 -8.39
CA LEU A 161 -6.60 -9.15 -8.07
C LEU A 161 -7.34 -10.05 -9.06
N LYS A 162 -7.08 -9.88 -10.37
CA LYS A 162 -7.66 -10.74 -11.41
C LYS A 162 -7.25 -12.20 -11.27
N GLU A 163 -5.98 -12.46 -10.94
CA GLU A 163 -5.49 -13.82 -10.68
C GLU A 163 -6.22 -14.46 -9.50
N ALA A 164 -6.50 -13.70 -8.43
CA ALA A 164 -7.24 -14.19 -7.28
C ALA A 164 -8.70 -14.53 -7.62
N ASP A 165 -9.38 -13.66 -8.38
CA ASP A 165 -10.75 -13.91 -8.85
C ASP A 165 -10.83 -15.14 -9.76
N ASP A 166 -9.88 -15.29 -10.70
CA ASP A 166 -9.82 -16.44 -11.61
C ASP A 166 -9.60 -17.76 -10.85
N ASP A 167 -8.80 -17.75 -9.79
CA ASP A 167 -8.54 -18.95 -8.97
C ASP A 167 -9.76 -19.33 -8.13
N VAL A 168 -10.54 -18.34 -7.66
CA VAL A 168 -11.84 -18.58 -7.01
C VAL A 168 -12.84 -19.18 -7.99
N VAL A 169 -12.93 -18.65 -9.22
CA VAL A 169 -13.81 -19.22 -10.27
C VAL A 169 -13.41 -20.66 -10.61
N LYS A 170 -12.12 -20.96 -10.75
CA LYS A 170 -11.63 -22.33 -11.00
C LYS A 170 -11.94 -23.30 -9.87
N LEU A 171 -11.92 -22.85 -8.61
CA LEU A 171 -12.31 -23.67 -7.46
C LEU A 171 -13.80 -24.08 -7.53
N PHE A 172 -14.67 -23.22 -8.08
CA PHE A 172 -16.08 -23.54 -8.31
C PHE A 172 -16.32 -24.38 -9.57
N ASP A 173 -15.46 -24.27 -10.59
CA ASP A 173 -15.53 -25.05 -11.83
C ASP A 173 -14.80 -26.41 -11.75
N THR A 174 -14.24 -26.78 -10.60
CA THR A 174 -13.58 -28.08 -10.43
C THR A 174 -14.64 -29.20 -10.32
N PRO A 175 -14.61 -30.27 -11.15
CA PRO A 175 -15.65 -31.31 -11.21
C PRO A 175 -15.91 -32.09 -9.91
N GLN A 176 -15.13 -31.84 -8.85
CA GLN A 176 -15.19 -32.56 -7.58
C GLN A 176 -16.19 -31.95 -6.58
N LEU A 177 -16.66 -30.71 -6.77
CA LEU A 177 -17.63 -30.05 -5.87
C LEU A 177 -19.07 -29.99 -6.42
N SER A 178 -19.28 -30.28 -7.71
CA SER A 178 -20.62 -30.29 -8.31
C SER A 178 -21.52 -31.44 -7.83
N GLY A 179 -21.00 -32.35 -6.97
CA GLY A 179 -21.75 -33.48 -6.41
C GLY A 179 -22.32 -33.27 -5.00
N MET A 180 -22.00 -32.18 -4.30
CA MET A 180 -22.30 -32.03 -2.85
C MET A 180 -23.33 -30.95 -2.49
N LEU A 181 -24.06 -30.40 -3.47
CA LEU A 181 -25.20 -29.51 -3.23
C LEU A 181 -26.40 -29.98 -4.06
N ARG A 182 -27.02 -31.10 -3.64
CA ARG A 182 -28.44 -31.33 -3.86
C ARG A 182 -29.12 -31.17 -2.50
N PHE A 183 -29.76 -30.02 -2.32
CA PHE A 183 -30.75 -29.85 -1.27
C PHE A 183 -31.97 -30.72 -1.65
N GLU A 184 -32.30 -31.69 -0.79
CA GLU A 184 -33.67 -32.20 -0.66
C GLU A 184 -34.50 -31.22 0.18
#